data_AF-A0A7S3FCZ2-F1
#
_entry.id   AF-A0A7S3FCZ2-F1
#
_cell.length_a   1.000
_cell.length_b   1.000
_cell.length_c   1.000
_cell.angle_alpha   90.00
_cell.angle_beta   90.00
_cell.angle_gamma   90.00
#
_symmetry.space_group_name_H-M   'P 1'
#
loop_
_entity.id
_entity.type
_entity.pdbx_description
1 polymer ?
#
loop_
_entity_poly.entity_id
_entity_poly.type
_entity_poly.pdbx_seq_one_letter_code
_entity_poly.pdbx_strand_id
1 'polypeptide(L)'
;SAAGSAAGVSGLAGSEDHSMAWLLAVAHTTTSKLEEAISGIGSLSPAGSKQLAADVGYLSNILSAGLGLPQSGSLADLHKLLSCPLSGLQEAVGGVSSISPDLARAILVKRRAASG
;
A
#
# COMPACT_ATOMS: atom_id res chain seq x y z
N SER A 1 -37.35 -17.31 43.01
CA SER A 1 -36.74 -18.25 42.05
C SER A 1 -37.17 -17.83 40.66
N ALA A 2 -36.22 -17.34 39.85
CA ALA A 2 -36.37 -17.15 38.41
C ALA A 2 -34.94 -17.05 37.85
N ALA A 3 -34.56 -18.05 37.05
CA ALA A 3 -33.30 -18.08 36.33
C ALA A 3 -33.35 -17.06 35.19
N GLY A 4 -32.37 -16.15 35.15
CA GLY A 4 -32.10 -15.26 34.02
C GLY A 4 -30.86 -15.76 33.30
N SER A 5 -31.05 -16.17 32.06
CA SER A 5 -30.10 -16.88 31.19
C SER A 5 -28.80 -16.12 30.95
N ALA A 6 -27.66 -16.73 31.32
CA ALA A 6 -26.31 -16.28 30.98
C ALA A 6 -25.87 -16.84 29.60
N ALA A 7 -26.68 -16.63 28.57
CA ALA A 7 -26.38 -17.04 27.21
C ALA A 7 -26.15 -15.80 26.33
N GLY A 8 -24.96 -15.20 26.44
CA GLY A 8 -24.69 -13.99 25.65
C GLY A 8 -23.31 -13.38 25.78
N VAL A 9 -22.22 -14.16 25.85
CA VAL A 9 -20.86 -13.59 25.70
C VAL A 9 -19.86 -14.42 24.90
N SER A 10 -20.20 -15.65 24.46
CA SER A 10 -19.22 -16.50 23.74
C SER A 10 -19.16 -16.29 22.21
N GLY A 11 -19.91 -15.33 21.65
CA GLY A 11 -20.03 -15.16 20.19
C GLY A 11 -19.16 -14.08 19.53
N LEU A 12 -18.51 -13.20 20.29
CA LEU A 12 -17.89 -11.98 19.74
C LEU A 12 -16.40 -12.10 19.42
N ALA A 13 -15.65 -12.89 20.20
CA ALA A 13 -14.21 -13.07 20.00
C ALA A 13 -13.88 -13.65 18.61
N GLY A 14 -14.75 -14.50 18.06
CA GLY A 14 -14.60 -14.97 16.69
C GLY A 14 -14.85 -13.88 15.64
N SER A 15 -15.77 -12.95 15.85
CA SER A 15 -16.16 -12.00 14.79
C SER A 15 -15.12 -10.90 14.53
N GLU A 16 -14.37 -10.49 15.56
CA GLU A 16 -13.30 -9.48 15.42
C GLU A 16 -12.11 -10.05 14.64
N ASP A 17 -11.74 -11.32 14.88
CA ASP A 17 -10.68 -12.00 14.13
C ASP A 17 -11.02 -12.15 12.64
N HIS A 18 -12.28 -12.47 12.32
CA HIS A 18 -12.73 -12.53 10.91
C HIS A 18 -12.80 -11.15 10.26
N SER A 19 -13.20 -10.12 11.01
CA SER A 19 -13.26 -8.75 10.49
C SER A 19 -11.85 -8.22 10.18
N MET A 20 -10.89 -8.47 11.07
CA MET A 20 -9.48 -8.12 10.87
C MET A 20 -8.86 -8.90 9.70
N ALA A 21 -9.11 -10.21 9.62
CA ALA A 21 -8.65 -11.03 8.50
C ALA A 21 -9.21 -10.53 7.15
N TRP A 22 -10.48 -10.14 7.13
CA TRP A 22 -11.10 -9.53 5.95
C TRP A 22 -10.46 -8.18 5.60
N LEU A 23 -10.22 -7.30 6.57
CA LEU A 23 -9.55 -6.01 6.34
C LEU A 23 -8.11 -6.20 5.81
N LEU A 24 -7.37 -7.17 6.32
CA LEU A 24 -6.05 -7.54 5.81
C LEU A 24 -6.11 -8.02 4.36
N ALA A 25 -7.10 -8.85 4.01
CA ALA A 25 -7.30 -9.31 2.63
C ALA A 25 -7.67 -8.15 1.68
N VAL A 26 -8.52 -7.21 2.13
CA VAL A 26 -8.85 -5.99 1.39
C VAL A 26 -7.62 -5.13 1.18
N ALA A 27 -6.80 -4.91 2.22
CA ALA A 27 -5.57 -4.13 2.14
C ALA A 27 -4.55 -4.74 1.18
N HIS A 28 -4.34 -6.06 1.25
CA HIS A 28 -3.47 -6.79 0.33
C HIS A 28 -3.96 -6.62 -1.11
N THR A 29 -5.24 -6.90 -1.36
CA THR A 29 -5.82 -6.85 -2.71
C THR A 29 -5.76 -5.44 -3.28
N THR A 30 -6.05 -4.43 -2.46
CA THR A 30 -5.97 -3.00 -2.85
C THR A 30 -4.53 -2.62 -3.21
N THR A 31 -3.55 -3.02 -2.40
CA THR A 31 -2.12 -2.76 -2.66
C THR A 31 -1.67 -3.44 -3.96
N SER A 32 -2.02 -4.71 -4.17
CA SER A 32 -1.70 -5.44 -5.39
C SER A 32 -2.33 -4.80 -6.64
N LYS A 33 -3.58 -4.34 -6.56
CA LYS A 33 -4.24 -3.63 -7.67
C LYS A 33 -3.62 -2.27 -7.97
N LEU A 34 -3.13 -1.57 -6.95
CA LEU A 34 -2.37 -0.34 -7.13
C LEU A 34 -1.05 -0.60 -7.87
N GLU A 35 -0.32 -1.66 -7.50
CA GLU A 35 0.91 -2.06 -8.19
C GLU A 35 0.67 -2.40 -9.67
N GLU A 36 -0.38 -3.16 -9.97
CA GLU A 36 -0.82 -3.44 -11.35
C GLU A 36 -1.12 -2.14 -12.12
N ALA A 37 -1.87 -1.22 -11.51
CA ALA A 37 -2.21 0.05 -12.12
C ALA A 37 -0.97 0.91 -12.42
N ILE A 38 -0.03 1.01 -11.47
CA ILE A 38 1.24 1.73 -11.66
C ILE A 38 2.06 1.10 -12.78
N SER A 39 2.09 -0.24 -12.85
CA SER A 39 2.79 -0.97 -13.92
C SER A 39 2.25 -0.61 -15.31
N GLY A 40 0.92 -0.42 -15.43
CA GLY A 40 0.24 -0.04 -16.66
C GLY A 40 0.46 1.40 -17.13
N ILE A 41 1.00 2.30 -16.30
CA ILE A 41 1.23 3.70 -16.68
C ILE A 41 2.36 3.81 -17.71
N GLY A 42 2.14 4.46 -18.86
CA GLY A 42 3.18 4.58 -19.90
C GLY A 42 4.39 5.45 -19.49
N SER A 43 4.13 6.61 -18.89
CA SER A 43 5.16 7.54 -18.40
C SER A 43 4.67 8.26 -17.15
N LEU A 44 5.61 8.64 -16.27
CA LEU A 44 5.30 9.34 -15.01
C LEU A 44 5.97 10.71 -15.03
N SER A 45 5.19 11.75 -15.32
CA SER A 45 5.67 13.13 -15.23
C SER A 45 6.09 13.49 -13.81
N PRO A 46 6.91 14.54 -13.61
CA PRO A 46 7.28 14.98 -12.27
C PRO A 46 6.08 15.31 -11.37
N ALA A 47 5.04 15.94 -11.93
CA ALA A 47 3.80 16.24 -11.22
C ALA A 47 3.00 14.96 -10.92
N GLY A 48 2.86 14.07 -11.91
CA GLY A 48 2.15 12.79 -11.74
C GLY A 48 2.81 11.89 -10.70
N SER A 49 4.14 11.84 -10.68
CA SER A 49 4.90 11.10 -9.66
C SER A 49 4.68 11.65 -8.25
N LYS A 50 4.64 12.98 -8.09
CA LYS A 50 4.37 13.63 -6.80
C LYS A 50 2.94 13.36 -6.33
N GLN A 51 1.96 13.48 -7.23
CA GLN A 51 0.56 13.22 -6.90
C GLN A 51 0.38 11.75 -6.49
N LEU A 52 0.90 10.82 -7.28
CA LEU A 52 0.82 9.40 -6.98
C LEU A 52 1.53 9.04 -5.66
N ALA A 53 2.65 9.69 -5.34
CA ALA A 53 3.29 9.54 -4.02
C ALA A 53 2.35 9.98 -2.89
N ALA A 54 1.69 11.14 -3.02
CA ALA A 54 0.73 11.62 -2.03
C ALA A 54 -0.45 10.64 -1.86
N ASP A 55 -0.98 10.11 -2.97
CA ASP A 55 -2.08 9.14 -2.95
C ASP A 55 -1.67 7.82 -2.26
N VAL A 56 -0.46 7.32 -2.55
CA VAL A 56 0.13 6.15 -1.86
C VAL A 56 0.28 6.41 -0.35
N GLY A 57 0.76 7.60 0.02
CA GLY A 57 0.90 8.01 1.41
C GLY A 57 -0.44 8.08 2.14
N TYR A 58 -1.47 8.63 1.47
CA TYR A 58 -2.83 8.66 2.00
C TYR A 58 -3.39 7.25 2.21
N LEU A 59 -3.26 6.37 1.21
CA LEU A 59 -3.69 4.98 1.34
C LEU A 59 -2.98 4.29 2.51
N SER A 60 -1.65 4.47 2.65
CA SER A 60 -0.90 3.90 3.76
C SER A 60 -1.46 4.36 5.12
N ASN A 61 -1.79 5.64 5.27
CA ASN A 61 -2.35 6.18 6.50
C ASN A 61 -3.77 5.67 6.79
N ILE A 62 -4.62 5.53 5.76
CA ILE A 62 -5.96 4.96 5.93
C ILE A 62 -5.86 3.52 6.42
N LEU A 63 -4.98 2.71 5.82
CA LEU A 63 -4.81 1.32 6.23
C LEU A 63 -4.22 1.20 7.64
N SER A 64 -3.15 1.93 7.96
CA SER A 64 -2.50 1.78 9.26
C SER A 64 -3.17 2.57 10.37
N ALA A 65 -3.26 3.90 10.24
CA ALA A 65 -3.83 4.76 11.28
C ALA A 65 -5.37 4.71 11.30
N GLY A 66 -6.02 4.58 10.15
CA GLY A 66 -7.48 4.56 10.06
C GLY A 66 -8.11 3.22 10.43
N LEU A 67 -7.53 2.11 9.97
CA LEU A 67 -8.07 0.76 10.15
C LEU A 67 -7.28 -0.10 11.14
N GLY A 68 -6.17 0.42 11.69
CA GLY A 68 -5.34 -0.30 12.66
C GLY A 68 -4.50 -1.43 12.06
N LEU A 69 -4.30 -1.45 10.74
CA LEU A 69 -3.54 -2.51 10.09
C LEU A 69 -2.02 -2.30 10.23
N PRO A 70 -1.21 -3.37 10.14
CA PRO A 70 0.24 -3.23 10.06
C PRO A 70 0.66 -2.37 8.86
N GLN A 71 1.76 -1.63 9.02
CA GLN A 71 2.32 -0.81 7.95
C GLN A 71 2.72 -1.69 6.76
N SER A 72 2.25 -1.34 5.55
CA SER A 72 2.60 -2.06 4.33
C SER A 72 3.99 -1.67 3.83
N GLY A 73 4.91 -2.64 3.76
CA GLY A 73 6.23 -2.43 3.16
C GLY A 73 6.15 -2.05 1.69
N SER A 74 5.22 -2.64 0.93
CA SER A 74 5.04 -2.35 -0.49
C SER A 74 4.62 -0.90 -0.72
N LEU A 75 3.69 -0.38 0.08
CA LEU A 75 3.30 1.04 0.02
C LEU A 75 4.45 1.97 0.42
N ALA A 76 5.26 1.59 1.41
CA ALA A 76 6.44 2.35 1.81
C ALA A 76 7.47 2.45 0.68
N ASP A 77 7.75 1.32 0.01
CA ASP A 77 8.68 1.27 -1.12
C ASP A 77 8.15 2.05 -2.33
N LEU A 78 6.86 1.93 -2.66
CA LEU A 78 6.22 2.75 -3.71
C LEU A 78 6.35 4.24 -3.40
N HIS A 79 6.00 4.65 -2.17
CA HIS A 79 6.10 6.04 -1.76
C HIS A 79 7.54 6.56 -1.88
N LYS A 80 8.53 5.78 -1.42
CA LYS A 80 9.96 6.10 -1.54
C LYS A 80 10.36 6.32 -3.00
N LEU A 81 10.02 5.41 -3.91
CA LEU A 81 10.39 5.53 -5.32
C LEU A 81 9.69 6.69 -6.04
N LEU A 82 8.43 6.96 -5.71
CA LEU A 82 7.65 8.02 -6.35
C LEU A 82 8.00 9.42 -5.85
N SER A 83 8.39 9.56 -4.59
CA SER A 83 8.81 10.83 -3.97
C SER A 83 10.29 11.16 -4.16
N CYS A 84 11.13 10.16 -4.45
CA CYS A 84 12.57 10.34 -4.63
C CYS A 84 12.90 11.31 -5.78
N PRO A 85 13.88 12.23 -5.64
CA PRO A 85 14.43 12.98 -6.77
C PRO A 85 15.03 12.05 -7.84
N LEU A 86 14.95 12.44 -9.12
CA LEU A 86 15.46 11.61 -10.23
C LEU A 86 16.94 11.26 -10.10
N SER A 87 17.75 12.15 -9.53
CA SER A 87 19.19 11.93 -9.30
C SER A 87 19.48 10.76 -8.35
N GLY A 88 18.64 10.54 -7.34
CA GLY A 88 18.77 9.44 -6.36
C GLY A 88 17.94 8.21 -6.69
N LEU A 89 17.12 8.25 -7.76
CA LEU A 89 16.14 7.20 -8.02
C LEU A 89 16.78 5.85 -8.34
N GLN A 90 17.94 5.84 -8.99
CA GLN A 90 18.67 4.60 -9.29
C GLN A 90 19.09 3.86 -8.01
N GLU A 91 19.62 4.59 -7.04
CA GLU A 91 20.01 4.05 -5.74
C GLU A 91 18.78 3.61 -4.94
N ALA A 92 17.72 4.43 -4.96
CA ALA A 92 16.47 4.10 -4.29
C ALA A 92 15.86 2.77 -4.78
N VAL A 93 15.92 2.49 -6.08
CA VAL A 93 15.49 1.21 -6.68
C VAL A 93 16.32 0.02 -6.18
N GLY A 94 17.62 0.21 -5.91
CA GLY A 94 18.45 -0.84 -5.33
C GLY A 94 18.15 -1.14 -3.85
N GLY A 95 17.49 -0.22 -3.16
CA GLY A 95 17.19 -0.31 -1.73
C GLY A 95 15.72 -0.54 -1.40
N VAL A 96 14.91 -1.03 -2.33
CA VAL A 96 13.54 -1.52 -2.07
C VAL A 96 13.52 -3.04 -2.05
N SER A 97 12.62 -3.65 -1.28
CA SER A 97 12.55 -5.11 -1.10
C SER A 97 11.13 -5.68 -0.99
N SER A 98 10.13 -4.81 -0.84
CA SER A 98 8.73 -5.19 -0.61
C SER A 98 7.87 -5.12 -1.86
N ILE A 99 8.43 -4.68 -2.99
CA ILE A 99 7.79 -4.72 -4.31
C ILE A 99 8.66 -5.51 -5.30
N SER A 100 8.06 -5.96 -6.40
CA SER A 100 8.83 -6.71 -7.41
C SER A 100 9.96 -5.84 -8.02
N PRO A 101 11.13 -6.44 -8.31
CA PRO A 101 12.23 -5.73 -8.97
C PRO A 101 11.83 -5.13 -10.33
N ASP A 102 10.93 -5.81 -11.05
CA ASP A 102 10.43 -5.32 -12.33
C ASP A 102 9.55 -4.09 -12.18
N LEU A 103 8.68 -4.02 -11.16
CA LEU A 103 7.91 -2.81 -10.89
C LEU A 103 8.82 -1.63 -10.50
N ALA A 104 9.80 -1.88 -9.62
CA ALA A 104 10.75 -0.85 -9.20
C ALA A 104 11.53 -0.28 -10.40
N ARG A 105 12.01 -1.16 -11.29
CA ARG A 105 12.70 -0.77 -12.53
C ARG A 105 11.76 -0.08 -13.52
N ALA A 106 10.51 -0.51 -13.61
CA ALA A 106 9.51 0.14 -14.47
C ALA A 106 9.25 1.59 -14.02
N ILE A 107 9.14 1.86 -12.71
CA ILE A 107 9.00 3.23 -12.18
C ILE A 107 10.19 4.10 -12.58
N LEU A 108 11.42 3.60 -12.48
CA LEU A 108 12.62 4.31 -12.93
C LEU A 108 12.55 4.70 -14.41
N VAL A 109 12.20 3.75 -15.27
CA VAL A 109 12.09 3.98 -16.72
C VAL A 109 10.99 5.00 -17.03
N LYS A 110 9.80 4.83 -16.45
CA LYS A 110 8.63 5.70 -16.67
C LYS A 110 8.90 7.15 -16.24
N ARG A 111 9.66 7.35 -15.15
CA ARG A 111 10.02 8.68 -14.65
C ARG A 111 11.11 9.36 -15.47
N ARG A 112 12.10 8.59 -15.97
CA ARG A 112 13.12 9.11 -16.89
C ARG A 112 12.53 9.50 -18.25
N ALA A 113 11.60 8.70 -18.78
CA ALA A 113 10.96 8.97 -20.06
C ALA A 113 10.19 10.29 -20.12
N ALA A 114 9.68 10.78 -18.99
CA ALA A 114 8.96 12.05 -18.91
C ALA A 114 9.86 13.28 -18.65
N SER A 115 11.19 13.07 -18.57
CA SER A 115 12.17 14.11 -18.25
C SER A 115 13.08 14.48 -19.44
N GLY A 116 12.95 13.76 -20.56
CA GLY A 116 13.52 14.13 -21.86
C GLY A 116 12.46 14.79 -22.72
#